data_AF-K0SQ04-F1
#
_entry.id   AF-K0SQ04-F1
#
_cell.length_a   1.000
_cell.length_b   1.000
_cell.length_c   1.000
_cell.angle_alpha   90.00
_cell.angle_beta   90.00
_cell.angle_gamma   90.00
#
_symmetry.space_group_name_H-M   'P 1'
#
loop_
_entity.id
_entity.type
_entity.pdbx_description
1 polymer ?
#
loop_
_entity_poly.entity_id
_entity_poly.type
_entity_poly.pdbx_seq_one_letter_code
_entity_poly.pdbx_strand_id
1 'polypeptide(L)'
;MQRLRRKDPTGPDIESGTAAGGGPPQSSPTPTSRTSPSRSALPPHNAVRAGGGTNGAGKFVTLLRKICLLTADDGRNPHGWVITIIKDVISGTILGVFFLMVLIFLDYRNIIQLGSARAFRKAAFELMTDPDTVRTIEENIDVKFIPIEVYDNMQKEIAKSAEMVGGNTSLQQHETDLADKRKQLEGLRDDYELWKSKGDTILGMDKWCGSCKGGWGNCDNRVRYLADTYHTPEIKARVDIMKDGKCIKG
;
A
#
# COMPACT_ATOMS: atom_id res chain seq x y z
N MET A 1 23.45 35.49 -33.03
CA MET A 1 22.33 34.71 -33.63
C MET A 1 22.88 33.44 -34.26
N GLN A 2 22.79 32.31 -33.57
CA GLN A 2 23.08 30.98 -34.12
C GLN A 2 22.05 30.01 -33.53
N ARG A 3 21.27 29.37 -34.42
CA ARG A 3 20.31 28.31 -34.11
C ARG A 3 21.06 27.00 -33.94
N LEU A 4 20.92 26.34 -32.79
CA LEU A 4 21.28 24.94 -32.64
C LEU A 4 20.01 24.10 -32.46
N ARG A 5 19.90 23.10 -33.33
CA ARG A 5 18.76 22.18 -33.48
C ARG A 5 18.75 21.14 -32.35
N ARG A 6 17.52 20.72 -32.02
CA ARG A 6 17.13 19.56 -31.21
C ARG A 6 17.91 18.29 -31.55
N LYS A 7 18.13 17.45 -30.52
CA LYS A 7 18.13 16.00 -30.66
C LYS A 7 17.61 15.39 -29.36
N ASP A 8 16.35 14.95 -29.40
CA ASP A 8 15.74 14.11 -28.37
C ASP A 8 16.26 12.66 -28.52
N PRO A 9 16.61 11.97 -27.42
CA PRO A 9 16.78 10.52 -27.44
C PRO A 9 15.52 9.81 -26.93
N THR A 10 14.90 9.11 -27.87
CA THR A 10 14.17 7.83 -27.78
C THR A 10 14.19 7.13 -26.41
N GLY A 11 13.00 6.90 -25.86
CA GLY A 11 12.77 5.93 -24.79
C GLY A 11 12.73 4.49 -25.31
N PRO A 12 12.93 3.49 -24.44
CA PRO A 12 12.73 2.09 -24.79
C PRO A 12 11.30 1.62 -24.52
N ASP A 13 10.75 0.95 -25.52
CA ASP A 13 9.54 0.13 -25.48
C ASP A 13 9.69 -1.02 -24.48
N ILE A 14 8.68 -1.22 -23.62
CA ILE A 14 8.54 -2.46 -22.84
C ILE A 14 7.23 -3.13 -23.26
N GLU A 15 7.44 -4.31 -23.86
CA GLU A 15 6.44 -5.23 -24.37
C GLU A 15 5.49 -5.78 -23.30
N SER A 16 4.30 -6.07 -23.80
CA SER A 16 3.15 -6.69 -23.15
C SER A 16 3.41 -8.14 -22.73
N GLY A 17 3.02 -8.49 -21.50
CA GLY A 17 2.91 -9.87 -21.01
C GLY A 17 1.49 -10.17 -20.56
N THR A 18 0.78 -10.97 -21.35
CA THR A 18 -0.60 -11.43 -21.16
C THR A 18 -0.61 -12.76 -20.39
N ALA A 19 -1.35 -12.85 -19.27
CA ALA A 19 -1.86 -14.11 -18.71
C ALA A 19 -3.04 -13.75 -17.79
N ALA A 20 -4.31 -13.94 -18.17
CA ALA A 20 -5.05 -15.21 -18.28
C ALA A 20 -5.08 -16.00 -16.96
N GLY A 21 -6.16 -15.85 -16.19
CA GLY A 21 -6.42 -16.60 -14.97
C GLY A 21 -7.77 -16.26 -14.35
N GLY A 22 -8.85 -16.74 -14.98
CA GLY A 22 -10.20 -16.69 -14.43
C GLY A 22 -10.48 -17.83 -13.44
N GLY A 23 -11.28 -17.54 -12.42
CA GLY A 23 -11.88 -18.51 -11.51
C GLY A 23 -13.06 -17.88 -10.74
N PRO A 24 -14.20 -18.58 -10.57
CA PRO A 24 -15.55 -17.98 -10.47
C PRO A 24 -16.05 -17.75 -9.02
N PRO A 25 -17.26 -17.15 -8.83
CA PRO A 25 -17.68 -16.51 -7.59
C PRO A 25 -18.39 -17.48 -6.63
N GLN A 26 -18.24 -17.26 -5.32
CA GLN A 26 -19.11 -17.89 -4.31
C GLN A 26 -20.04 -16.86 -3.67
N SER A 27 -21.31 -17.20 -3.80
CA SER A 27 -22.53 -16.53 -3.40
C SER A 27 -22.76 -16.50 -1.88
N SER A 28 -23.34 -15.38 -1.45
CA SER A 28 -24.09 -15.19 -0.19
C SER A 28 -25.21 -16.23 -0.03
N PRO A 29 -25.66 -16.50 1.22
CA PRO A 29 -26.97 -15.97 1.60
C PRO A 29 -27.13 -15.54 3.08
N THR A 30 -27.73 -14.37 3.28
CA THR A 30 -28.63 -13.99 4.41
C THR A 30 -30.00 -14.71 4.22
N PRO A 31 -31.02 -14.72 5.14
CA PRO A 31 -31.24 -13.98 6.39
C PRO A 31 -31.77 -14.87 7.56
N THR A 32 -32.03 -14.40 8.80
CA THR A 32 -33.38 -13.94 9.25
C THR A 32 -33.42 -13.68 10.78
N SER A 33 -33.75 -12.43 11.14
CA SER A 33 -34.48 -11.84 12.29
C SER A 33 -34.66 -12.47 13.70
N ARG A 34 -34.65 -11.53 14.68
CA ARG A 34 -35.41 -11.43 15.97
C ARG A 34 -35.03 -12.43 17.08
N THR A 35 -34.90 -12.07 18.36
CA THR A 35 -35.87 -11.36 19.22
C THR A 35 -35.21 -11.00 20.57
N SER A 36 -35.50 -9.83 21.15
CA SER A 36 -35.31 -9.53 22.58
C SER A 36 -36.53 -10.04 23.38
N PRO A 37 -36.41 -10.37 24.69
CA PRO A 37 -36.79 -9.38 25.72
C PRO A 37 -36.11 -9.48 27.11
N SER A 38 -36.06 -8.31 27.76
CA SER A 38 -36.31 -7.95 29.18
C SER A 38 -35.87 -8.78 30.41
N ARG A 39 -35.19 -8.02 31.31
CA ARG A 39 -35.32 -7.91 32.80
C ARG A 39 -35.00 -9.11 33.71
N SER A 40 -34.07 -8.93 34.65
CA SER A 40 -34.37 -8.57 36.06
C SER A 40 -33.14 -8.62 37.01
N ALA A 41 -33.16 -7.68 37.97
CA ALA A 41 -32.68 -7.76 39.37
C ALA A 41 -31.18 -7.59 39.74
N LEU A 42 -30.94 -6.45 40.41
CA LEU A 42 -30.00 -6.09 41.49
C LEU A 42 -29.75 -7.21 42.54
N PRO A 43 -28.60 -7.23 43.28
CA PRO A 43 -28.24 -6.16 44.25
C PRO A 43 -26.76 -5.72 44.30
N PRO A 44 -26.44 -4.56 44.90
CA PRO A 44 -25.07 -4.11 45.13
C PRO A 44 -24.64 -4.40 46.57
N HIS A 45 -23.52 -5.10 46.75
CA HIS A 45 -22.79 -5.14 48.02
C HIS A 45 -21.51 -4.31 47.92
N ASN A 46 -21.46 -3.31 48.77
CA ASN A 46 -20.27 -2.54 49.12
C ASN A 46 -19.13 -3.45 49.60
N ALA A 47 -17.92 -3.20 49.10
CA ALA A 47 -16.71 -3.37 49.88
C ALA A 47 -15.66 -2.36 49.43
N VAL A 48 -15.55 -1.29 50.21
CA VAL A 48 -14.37 -0.44 50.34
C VAL A 48 -13.23 -1.31 50.85
N ARG A 49 -12.07 -1.33 50.17
CA ARG A 49 -10.79 -1.37 50.88
C ARG A 49 -9.61 -0.89 50.03
N ALA A 50 -8.92 0.10 50.60
CA ALA A 50 -7.51 0.49 50.48
C ALA A 50 -6.62 -0.51 49.73
N GLY A 51 -5.75 -0.10 48.81
CA GLY A 51 -4.74 0.95 49.01
C GLY A 51 -3.36 0.29 48.97
N GLY A 52 -2.35 1.01 48.47
CA GLY A 52 -0.94 0.64 48.64
C GLY A 52 -0.26 0.23 47.33
N GLY A 53 0.32 1.21 46.65
CA GLY A 53 1.36 0.95 45.66
C GLY A 53 2.57 0.33 46.33
N THR A 54 3.17 -0.68 45.69
CA THR A 54 4.55 -1.09 45.91
C THR A 54 5.10 -1.74 44.64
N ASN A 55 6.16 -1.12 44.12
CA ASN A 55 7.40 -1.72 43.61
C ASN A 55 7.31 -3.08 42.91
N GLY A 56 7.70 -3.09 41.62
CA GLY A 56 7.72 -4.24 40.70
C GLY A 56 8.47 -5.52 41.14
N ALA A 57 9.08 -5.55 42.32
CA ALA A 57 9.66 -6.75 42.91
C ALA A 57 8.61 -7.72 43.51
N GLY A 58 7.46 -7.21 43.98
CA GLY A 58 6.42 -8.03 44.63
C GLY A 58 5.65 -8.95 43.67
N LYS A 59 5.52 -8.54 42.40
CA LYS A 59 4.85 -9.34 41.35
C LYS A 59 5.65 -10.58 40.96
N PHE A 60 6.98 -10.49 41.01
CA PHE A 60 7.87 -11.62 40.71
C PHE A 60 7.83 -12.68 41.81
N VAL A 61 7.79 -12.26 43.08
CA VAL A 61 7.66 -13.16 44.24
C VAL A 61 6.31 -13.86 44.27
N THR A 62 5.23 -13.18 43.88
CA THR A 62 3.89 -13.81 43.78
C THR A 62 3.76 -14.75 42.59
N LEU A 63 4.46 -14.49 41.48
CA LEU A 63 4.59 -15.43 40.35
C LEU A 63 5.39 -16.67 40.71
N LEU A 64 6.57 -16.51 41.32
CA LEU A 64 7.39 -17.64 41.80
C LEU A 64 6.64 -18.50 42.83
N ARG A 65 5.88 -17.86 43.74
CA ARG A 65 5.06 -18.59 44.71
C ARG A 65 3.93 -19.37 44.06
N LYS A 66 3.30 -18.84 42.99
CA LYS A 66 2.29 -19.57 42.20
C LYS A 66 2.90 -20.73 41.40
N ILE A 67 4.11 -20.55 40.85
CA ILE A 67 4.82 -21.59 40.11
C ILE A 67 5.27 -22.72 41.05
N CYS A 68 5.78 -22.40 42.25
CA CYS A 68 6.08 -23.40 43.29
C CYS A 68 4.82 -24.15 43.76
N LEU A 69 3.69 -23.46 43.97
CA LEU A 69 2.43 -24.08 44.39
C LEU A 69 1.82 -25.00 43.32
N LEU A 70 2.04 -24.71 42.03
CA LEU A 70 1.68 -25.61 40.91
C LEU A 70 2.56 -26.87 40.84
N THR A 71 3.53 -27.04 41.73
CA THR A 71 4.43 -28.21 41.77
C THR A 71 4.08 -29.17 42.90
N ALA A 72 3.11 -28.82 43.76
CA ALA A 72 2.78 -29.58 44.96
C ALA A 72 1.44 -30.36 44.89
N ASP A 73 0.69 -30.27 43.79
CA ASP A 73 -0.64 -30.90 43.70
C ASP A 73 -0.77 -31.72 42.40
N ASP A 74 -0.21 -32.92 42.39
CA ASP A 74 -0.44 -33.92 41.33
C ASP A 74 -0.47 -35.32 41.93
N GLY A 75 -1.55 -35.61 42.67
CA GLY A 75 -1.73 -36.85 43.42
C GLY A 75 -2.68 -37.88 42.80
N ARG A 76 -3.05 -37.85 41.50
CA ARG A 76 -4.09 -38.79 41.03
C ARG A 76 -4.12 -39.28 39.58
N ASN A 77 -3.08 -39.09 38.76
CA ASN A 77 -3.04 -39.66 37.41
C ASN A 77 -1.75 -40.46 37.16
N PRO A 78 -1.82 -41.71 36.63
CA PRO A 78 -0.64 -42.55 36.36
C PRO A 78 0.27 -42.00 35.24
N HIS A 79 -0.17 -40.99 34.49
CA HIS A 79 0.67 -40.23 33.55
C HIS A 79 1.42 -39.04 34.19
N GLY A 80 1.19 -38.75 35.48
CA GLY A 80 1.76 -37.60 36.18
C GLY A 80 3.28 -37.64 36.30
N TRP A 81 3.88 -38.82 36.39
CA TRP A 81 5.34 -38.96 36.51
C TRP A 81 6.11 -38.49 35.26
N VAL A 82 5.55 -38.65 34.06
CA VAL A 82 6.19 -38.16 32.83
C VAL A 82 6.11 -36.64 32.77
N ILE A 83 5.00 -36.07 33.23
CA ILE A 83 4.79 -34.62 33.27
C ILE A 83 5.75 -33.96 34.27
N THR A 84 6.01 -34.59 35.42
CA THR A 84 6.98 -34.06 36.39
C THR A 84 8.41 -34.07 35.85
N ILE A 85 8.84 -35.14 35.18
CA ILE A 85 10.17 -35.19 34.54
C ILE A 85 10.33 -34.09 33.50
N ILE A 86 9.34 -33.93 32.59
CA ILE A 86 9.40 -32.92 31.54
C ILE A 86 9.45 -31.51 32.17
N LYS A 87 8.66 -31.27 33.21
CA LYS A 87 8.62 -30.00 33.93
C LYS A 87 9.95 -29.69 34.63
N ASP A 88 10.61 -30.69 35.21
CA ASP A 88 11.93 -30.54 35.83
C ASP A 88 13.03 -30.26 34.80
N VAL A 89 12.97 -30.88 33.61
CA VAL A 89 13.90 -30.60 32.51
C VAL A 89 13.71 -29.18 31.98
N ILE A 90 12.46 -28.74 31.78
CA ILE A 90 12.15 -27.38 31.33
C ILE A 90 12.57 -26.36 32.40
N SER A 91 12.28 -26.63 33.67
CA SER A 91 12.73 -25.78 34.79
C SER A 91 14.25 -25.70 34.86
N GLY A 92 14.94 -26.84 34.73
CA GLY A 92 16.39 -26.94 34.73
C GLY A 92 17.05 -26.18 33.57
N THR A 93 16.48 -26.26 32.37
CA THR A 93 16.98 -25.51 31.21
C THR A 93 16.78 -24.00 31.36
N ILE A 94 15.61 -23.56 31.84
CA ILE A 94 15.37 -22.12 32.12
C ILE A 94 16.33 -21.61 33.19
N LEU A 95 16.52 -22.36 34.28
CA LEU A 95 17.41 -21.98 35.38
C LEU A 95 18.88 -21.99 34.91
N GLY A 96 19.26 -22.93 34.04
CA GLY A 96 20.56 -22.97 33.38
C GLY A 96 20.81 -21.76 32.49
N VAL A 97 19.86 -21.39 31.62
CA VAL A 97 19.97 -20.20 30.76
C VAL A 97 20.02 -18.92 31.60
N PHE A 98 19.22 -18.83 32.66
CA PHE A 98 19.25 -17.70 33.59
C PHE A 98 20.61 -17.60 34.29
N PHE A 99 21.18 -18.71 34.74
CA PHE A 99 22.51 -18.75 35.33
C PHE A 99 23.60 -18.32 34.33
N LEU A 100 23.52 -18.78 33.06
CA LEU A 100 24.43 -18.32 32.00
C LEU A 100 24.31 -16.82 31.74
N MET A 101 23.10 -16.26 31.73
CA MET A 101 22.87 -14.81 31.60
C MET A 101 23.49 -14.03 32.76
N VAL A 102 23.37 -14.52 34.00
CA VAL A 102 24.01 -13.91 35.17
C VAL A 102 25.54 -13.98 35.06
N LEU A 103 26.10 -15.10 34.61
CA LEU A 103 27.54 -15.23 34.39
C LEU A 103 28.05 -14.25 33.32
N ILE A 104 27.33 -14.10 32.21
CA ILE A 104 27.66 -13.11 31.17
C ILE A 104 27.59 -11.69 31.75
N PHE A 105 26.61 -11.39 32.59
CA PHE A 105 26.46 -10.08 33.21
C PHE A 105 27.59 -9.77 34.21
N LEU A 106 28.02 -10.77 34.99
CA LEU A 106 29.14 -10.64 35.91
C LEU A 106 30.49 -10.48 35.19
N ASP A 107 30.67 -11.18 34.05
CA ASP A 107 31.80 -10.98 33.15
C ASP A 107 31.78 -9.58 32.51
N TYR A 108 30.61 -9.10 32.08
CA TYR A 108 30.44 -7.74 31.56
C TYR A 108 30.79 -6.66 32.60
N ARG A 109 30.45 -6.90 33.88
CA ARG A 109 30.82 -6.04 35.01
C ARG A 109 32.27 -6.18 35.46
N ASN A 110 33.05 -7.10 34.87
CA ASN A 110 34.47 -7.32 35.12
C ASN A 110 34.80 -7.65 36.60
N ILE A 111 33.84 -8.24 37.33
CA ILE A 111 33.98 -8.56 38.77
C ILE A 111 34.77 -9.87 38.97
N ILE A 112 34.71 -10.78 38.00
CA ILE A 112 35.48 -12.04 37.98
C ILE A 112 36.13 -12.16 36.61
N GLN A 113 37.46 -12.04 36.53
CA GLN A 113 38.20 -12.21 35.27
C GLN A 113 38.35 -13.70 34.93
N LEU A 114 37.29 -14.31 34.41
CA LEU A 114 37.39 -15.66 33.83
C LEU A 114 37.97 -15.52 32.41
N GLY A 115 39.26 -15.82 32.25
CA GLY A 115 39.92 -15.78 30.93
C GLY A 115 39.21 -16.61 29.85
N SER A 116 38.48 -17.66 30.25
CA SER A 116 37.65 -18.48 29.37
C SER A 116 36.45 -17.74 28.79
N ALA A 117 35.85 -16.78 29.51
CA ALA A 117 34.69 -16.02 29.03
C ALA A 117 35.08 -15.05 27.90
N ARG A 118 36.28 -14.47 27.97
CA ARG A 118 36.83 -13.65 26.86
C ARG A 118 37.14 -14.48 25.63
N ALA A 119 37.69 -15.69 25.80
CA ALA A 119 37.95 -16.60 24.69
C ALA A 119 36.64 -17.06 24.03
N PHE A 120 35.62 -17.41 24.82
CA PHE A 120 34.31 -17.75 24.31
C PHE A 120 33.62 -16.59 23.60
N ARG A 121 33.65 -15.38 24.19
CA ARG A 121 33.09 -14.17 23.55
C ARG A 121 33.80 -13.87 22.23
N LYS A 122 35.13 -14.00 22.17
CA LYS A 122 35.89 -13.78 20.94
C LYS A 122 35.52 -14.81 19.87
N ALA A 123 35.47 -16.10 20.22
CA ALA A 123 35.05 -17.15 19.30
C ALA A 123 33.59 -16.99 18.83
N ALA A 124 32.69 -16.56 19.72
CA ALA A 124 31.29 -16.30 19.39
C ALA A 124 31.14 -15.08 18.48
N PHE A 125 31.90 -14.00 18.71
CA PHE A 125 31.92 -12.86 17.80
C PHE A 125 32.51 -13.23 16.45
N GLU A 126 33.63 -13.96 16.43
CA GLU A 126 34.27 -14.44 15.20
C GLU A 126 33.29 -15.27 14.38
N LEU A 127 32.58 -16.21 15.02
CA LEU A 127 31.55 -17.03 14.39
C LEU A 127 30.34 -16.21 13.90
N MET A 128 29.91 -15.18 14.63
CA MET A 128 28.81 -14.28 14.24
C MET A 128 29.22 -13.24 13.19
N THR A 129 30.52 -12.98 13.01
CA THR A 129 31.05 -12.12 11.94
C THR A 129 31.44 -12.90 10.70
N ASP A 130 31.48 -14.23 10.76
CA ASP A 130 31.77 -15.04 9.59
C ASP A 130 30.63 -14.94 8.56
N PRO A 131 30.92 -14.53 7.31
CA PRO A 131 29.91 -14.24 6.30
C PRO A 131 29.07 -15.47 5.92
N ASP A 132 29.62 -16.67 6.04
CA ASP A 132 28.92 -17.92 5.75
C ASP A 132 27.91 -18.28 6.85
N THR A 133 28.24 -18.00 8.11
CA THR A 133 27.33 -18.17 9.24
C THR A 133 26.21 -17.14 9.19
N VAL A 134 26.53 -15.88 8.89
CA VAL A 134 25.54 -14.81 8.75
C VAL A 134 24.55 -15.12 7.63
N ARG A 135 25.01 -15.61 6.47
CA ARG A 135 24.12 -16.04 5.38
C ARG A 135 23.17 -17.16 5.79
N THR A 136 23.69 -18.15 6.50
CA THR A 136 22.85 -19.27 6.98
C THR A 136 21.79 -18.79 7.98
N ILE A 137 22.11 -17.79 8.82
CA ILE A 137 21.16 -17.18 9.76
C ILE A 137 20.16 -16.29 9.01
N GLU A 138 20.61 -15.52 8.02
CA GLU A 138 19.77 -14.67 7.16
C GLU A 138 18.72 -15.49 6.39
N GLU A 139 19.12 -16.63 5.82
CA GLU A 139 18.23 -17.56 5.12
C GLU A 139 17.19 -18.20 6.05
N ASN A 140 17.51 -18.43 7.32
CA ASN A 140 16.60 -19.07 8.28
C ASN A 140 15.66 -18.10 9.00
N ILE A 141 16.01 -16.81 9.09
CA ILE A 141 15.27 -15.82 9.89
C ILE A 141 14.51 -14.81 9.01
N ASP A 142 14.75 -14.79 7.69
CA ASP A 142 14.16 -13.80 6.76
C ASP A 142 14.39 -12.34 7.21
N VAL A 143 15.52 -12.12 7.90
CA VAL A 143 15.95 -10.80 8.39
C VAL A 143 17.31 -10.52 7.80
N LYS A 144 17.36 -9.50 6.94
CA LYS A 144 18.59 -9.01 6.33
C LYS A 144 19.39 -8.20 7.34
N PHE A 145 20.56 -8.70 7.73
CA PHE A 145 21.48 -7.96 8.58
C PHE A 145 22.16 -6.87 7.75
N ILE A 146 21.77 -5.63 7.99
CA ILE A 146 22.32 -4.46 7.32
C ILE A 146 23.40 -3.86 8.24
N PRO A 147 24.64 -3.62 7.76
CA PRO A 147 25.66 -2.92 8.53
C PRO A 147 25.16 -1.57 9.02
N ILE A 148 25.57 -1.16 10.21
CA ILE A 148 25.11 0.10 10.85
C ILE A 148 25.34 1.30 9.93
N GLU A 149 26.44 1.32 9.19
CA GLU A 149 26.78 2.40 8.26
C GLU A 149 25.78 2.48 7.09
N VAL A 150 25.31 1.32 6.61
CA VAL A 150 24.31 1.24 5.53
C VAL A 150 22.93 1.62 6.07
N TYR A 151 22.60 1.23 7.30
CA TYR A 151 21.36 1.63 7.95
C TYR A 151 21.27 3.15 8.14
N ASP A 152 22.34 3.80 8.59
CA ASP A 152 22.41 5.25 8.76
C ASP A 152 22.26 6.00 7.43
N ASN A 153 22.88 5.47 6.37
CA ASN A 153 22.73 6.03 5.02
C ASN A 153 21.30 5.86 4.50
N MET A 154 20.68 4.71 4.75
CA MET A 154 19.29 4.44 4.36
C MET A 154 18.32 5.35 5.12
N GLN A 155 18.52 5.57 6.43
CA GLN A 155 17.72 6.53 7.19
C GLN A 155 17.87 7.96 6.68
N LYS A 156 19.09 8.39 6.32
CA LYS A 156 19.32 9.72 5.73
C LYS A 156 18.62 9.89 4.39
N GLU A 157 18.61 8.86 3.55
CA GLU A 157 17.91 8.88 2.27
C GLU A 157 16.38 8.89 2.45
N ILE A 158 15.86 8.15 3.42
CA ILE A 158 14.44 8.19 3.80
C ILE A 158 14.04 9.57 4.34
N ALA A 159 14.85 10.18 5.20
CA ALA A 159 14.57 11.51 5.73
C ALA A 159 14.59 12.58 4.61
N LYS A 160 15.57 12.51 3.71
CA LYS A 160 15.68 13.42 2.56
C LYS A 160 14.51 13.28 1.58
N SER A 161 14.09 12.04 1.30
CA SER A 161 12.91 11.80 0.45
C SER A 161 11.61 12.22 1.14
N ALA A 162 11.48 12.00 2.44
CA ALA A 162 10.36 12.48 3.24
C ALA A 162 10.28 14.02 3.26
N GLU A 163 11.40 14.74 3.23
CA GLU A 163 11.42 16.21 3.10
C GLU A 163 11.01 16.66 1.69
N MET A 164 11.47 15.97 0.64
CA MET A 164 11.03 16.23 -0.74
C MET A 164 9.53 15.95 -0.94
N VAL A 165 8.99 14.94 -0.25
CA VAL A 165 7.55 14.62 -0.21
C VAL A 165 6.80 15.49 0.81
N GLY A 166 7.47 16.06 1.81
CA GLY A 166 6.90 17.03 2.74
C GLY A 166 6.70 18.41 2.08
N GLY A 167 7.53 18.74 1.10
CA GLY A 167 7.42 19.91 0.21
C GLY A 167 6.25 19.84 -0.79
N ASN A 168 5.20 19.07 -0.47
CA ASN A 168 4.00 18.84 -1.28
C ASN A 168 3.03 20.03 -1.35
N THR A 169 3.48 21.27 -1.09
CA THR A 169 2.78 22.46 -1.59
C THR A 169 2.59 22.37 -3.11
N SER A 170 3.50 21.69 -3.81
CA SER A 170 3.39 21.40 -5.25
C SER A 170 2.21 20.49 -5.62
N LEU A 171 1.85 19.51 -4.79
CA LEU A 171 0.74 18.58 -5.09
C LEU A 171 -0.62 19.25 -4.91
N GLN A 172 -0.81 19.99 -3.81
CA GLN A 172 -2.04 20.77 -3.62
C GLN A 172 -2.17 21.87 -4.67
N GLN A 173 -1.08 22.55 -5.03
CA GLN A 173 -1.07 23.53 -6.12
C GLN A 173 -1.42 22.90 -7.47
N HIS A 174 -0.89 21.70 -7.76
CA HIS A 174 -1.19 20.99 -9.00
C HIS A 174 -2.65 20.51 -9.05
N GLU A 175 -3.22 20.09 -7.92
CA GLU A 175 -4.64 19.74 -7.84
C GLU A 175 -5.54 20.96 -8.09
N THR A 176 -5.20 22.13 -7.52
CA THR A 176 -5.91 23.38 -7.79
C THR A 176 -5.75 23.84 -9.25
N ASP A 177 -4.56 23.77 -9.82
CA ASP A 177 -4.31 24.14 -11.23
C ASP A 177 -5.05 23.22 -12.21
N LEU A 178 -5.11 21.92 -11.92
CA LEU A 178 -5.90 20.98 -12.71
C LEU A 178 -7.40 21.26 -12.61
N ALA A 179 -7.90 21.62 -11.42
CA ALA A 179 -9.30 21.97 -11.23
C ALA A 179 -9.66 23.24 -12.00
N ASP A 180 -8.81 24.26 -11.98
CA ASP A 180 -9.02 25.52 -12.68
C ASP A 180 -8.94 25.34 -14.21
N LYS A 181 -7.98 24.56 -14.70
CA LYS A 181 -7.90 24.21 -16.13
C LYS A 181 -9.11 23.43 -16.62
N ARG A 182 -9.65 22.51 -15.80
CA ARG A 182 -10.90 21.81 -16.15
C ARG A 182 -12.07 22.78 -16.29
N LYS A 183 -12.22 23.71 -15.35
CA LYS A 183 -13.28 24.74 -15.43
C LYS A 183 -13.13 25.62 -16.68
N GLN A 184 -11.91 26.01 -17.03
CA GLN A 184 -11.66 26.78 -18.26
C GLN A 184 -12.00 26.00 -19.52
N LEU A 185 -11.66 24.71 -19.58
CA LEU A 185 -12.00 23.84 -20.71
C LEU A 185 -13.51 23.63 -20.83
N GLU A 186 -14.21 23.49 -19.72
CA GLU A 186 -15.67 23.36 -19.70
C GLU A 186 -16.34 24.64 -20.20
N GLY A 187 -15.91 25.82 -19.71
CA GLY A 187 -16.41 27.11 -20.22
C GLY A 187 -16.12 27.32 -21.71
N LEU A 188 -14.92 27.00 -22.18
CA LEU A 188 -14.58 27.08 -23.61
C LEU A 188 -15.43 26.13 -24.46
N ARG A 189 -15.75 24.94 -23.94
CA ARG A 189 -16.58 23.97 -24.63
C ARG A 189 -18.00 24.49 -24.78
N ASP A 190 -18.59 25.05 -23.73
CA ASP A 190 -19.93 25.60 -23.74
C ASP A 190 -20.03 26.77 -24.74
N ASP A 191 -19.04 27.67 -24.71
CA ASP A 191 -18.94 28.75 -25.69
C ASP A 191 -18.81 28.20 -27.11
N TYR A 192 -17.96 27.20 -27.33
CA TYR A 192 -17.79 26.58 -28.64
C TYR A 192 -19.09 25.94 -29.17
N GLU A 193 -19.81 25.19 -28.33
CA GLU A 193 -21.11 24.59 -28.71
C GLU A 193 -22.16 25.68 -29.01
N LEU A 194 -22.17 26.78 -28.27
CA LEU A 194 -23.02 27.94 -28.51
C LEU A 194 -22.71 28.62 -29.85
N TRP A 195 -21.43 28.87 -30.15
CA TRP A 195 -21.03 29.48 -31.41
C TRP A 195 -21.24 28.55 -32.60
N LYS A 196 -21.01 27.25 -32.41
CA LYS A 196 -21.27 26.24 -33.43
C LYS A 196 -22.75 26.17 -33.79
N SER A 197 -23.65 26.10 -32.81
CA SER A 197 -25.10 26.09 -33.08
C SER A 197 -25.62 27.37 -33.75
N LYS A 198 -25.10 28.54 -33.34
CA LYS A 198 -25.40 29.82 -34.03
C LYS A 198 -24.87 29.82 -35.47
N GLY A 199 -23.63 29.36 -35.68
CA GLY A 199 -23.02 29.25 -36.99
C GLY A 199 -23.77 28.29 -37.91
N ASP A 200 -24.17 27.13 -37.38
CA ASP A 200 -24.96 26.13 -38.10
C ASP A 200 -26.32 26.69 -38.53
N THR A 201 -26.98 27.47 -37.65
CA THR A 201 -28.24 28.15 -37.97
C THR A 201 -28.08 29.21 -39.07
N ILE A 202 -27.01 30.03 -39.01
CA ILE A 202 -26.75 31.08 -39.99
C ILE A 202 -26.40 30.49 -41.36
N LEU A 203 -25.64 29.39 -41.37
CA LEU A 203 -25.21 28.71 -42.60
C LEU A 203 -26.27 27.74 -43.16
N GLY A 204 -27.40 27.55 -42.46
CA GLY A 204 -28.44 26.61 -42.85
C GLY A 204 -28.03 25.14 -42.71
N MET A 205 -27.00 24.83 -41.92
CA MET A 205 -26.49 23.46 -41.71
C MET A 205 -27.50 22.55 -41.02
N ASP A 206 -28.48 23.11 -40.31
CA ASP A 206 -29.62 22.41 -39.74
C ASP A 206 -30.39 21.60 -40.80
N LYS A 207 -30.45 22.15 -42.02
CA LYS A 207 -31.12 21.54 -43.17
C LYS A 207 -30.22 20.59 -43.96
N TRP A 208 -28.95 20.40 -43.60
CA TRP A 208 -28.08 19.45 -44.29
C TRP A 208 -28.59 18.01 -44.15
N CYS A 209 -28.66 17.30 -45.27
CA CYS A 209 -28.99 15.88 -45.32
C CYS A 209 -27.79 15.08 -45.84
N GLY A 210 -26.96 14.58 -44.91
CA GLY A 210 -25.77 13.81 -45.25
C GLY A 210 -26.08 12.47 -45.95
N SER A 211 -27.16 11.81 -45.56
CA SER A 211 -27.61 10.54 -46.14
C SER A 211 -28.40 10.68 -47.44
N CYS A 212 -28.79 11.90 -47.83
CA CYS A 212 -29.57 12.10 -49.05
C CYS A 212 -28.75 11.70 -50.29
N LYS A 213 -29.47 11.27 -51.33
CA LYS A 213 -28.87 10.86 -52.60
C LYS A 213 -28.91 12.05 -53.57
N GLY A 214 -27.76 12.64 -53.83
CA GLY A 214 -27.57 13.63 -54.89
C GLY A 214 -27.21 12.97 -56.21
N GLY A 215 -27.01 13.79 -57.26
CA GLY A 215 -26.55 13.33 -58.59
C GLY A 215 -25.16 12.66 -58.60
N TRP A 216 -24.50 12.56 -57.44
CA TRP A 216 -23.17 11.99 -57.25
C TRP A 216 -23.16 10.88 -56.19
N GLY A 217 -24.33 10.39 -55.79
CA GLY A 217 -24.47 9.43 -54.69
C GLY A 217 -24.75 10.12 -53.35
N ASN A 218 -24.15 9.60 -52.28
CA ASN A 218 -24.36 10.09 -50.91
C ASN A 218 -23.67 11.46 -50.69
N CYS A 219 -24.39 12.41 -50.08
CA CYS A 219 -23.93 13.78 -49.89
C CYS A 219 -22.68 13.88 -49.00
N ASP A 220 -22.57 13.08 -47.94
CA ASP A 220 -21.37 13.05 -47.09
C ASP A 220 -20.15 12.48 -47.83
N ASN A 221 -20.36 11.49 -48.71
CA ASN A 221 -19.28 10.98 -49.56
C ASN A 221 -18.77 12.04 -50.54
N ARG A 222 -19.68 12.88 -51.07
CA ARG A 222 -19.29 14.00 -51.93
C ARG A 222 -18.49 15.04 -51.17
N VAL A 223 -18.90 15.37 -49.94
CA VAL A 223 -18.17 16.31 -49.07
C VAL A 223 -16.77 15.77 -48.76
N ARG A 224 -16.65 14.50 -48.36
CA ARG A 224 -15.35 13.85 -48.13
C ARG A 224 -14.46 13.89 -49.38
N TYR A 225 -15.01 13.54 -50.54
CA TYR A 225 -14.27 13.62 -51.80
C TYR A 225 -13.75 15.04 -52.07
N LEU A 226 -14.55 16.08 -51.81
CA LEU A 226 -14.13 17.48 -51.99
C LEU A 226 -13.07 17.90 -50.95
N ALA A 227 -13.18 17.42 -49.72
CA ALA A 227 -12.20 17.66 -48.67
C ALA A 227 -10.86 16.98 -48.98
N ASP A 228 -10.88 15.73 -49.43
CA ASP A 228 -9.67 14.95 -49.71
C ASP A 228 -8.99 15.38 -51.01
N THR A 229 -9.76 15.62 -52.08
CA THR A 229 -9.21 15.92 -53.41
C THR A 229 -8.81 17.38 -53.56
N TYR A 230 -9.59 18.30 -52.99
CA TYR A 230 -9.41 19.74 -53.19
C TYR A 230 -9.08 20.49 -51.90
N HIS A 231 -8.84 19.79 -50.79
CA HIS A 231 -8.55 20.39 -49.47
C HIS A 231 -9.58 21.44 -49.05
N THR A 232 -10.82 21.27 -49.49
CA THR A 232 -11.90 22.21 -49.17
C THR A 232 -12.40 21.91 -47.75
N PRO A 233 -12.50 22.91 -46.86
CA PRO A 233 -13.06 22.71 -45.53
C PRO A 233 -14.47 22.12 -45.63
N GLU A 234 -14.76 21.08 -44.83
CA GLU A 234 -16.04 20.35 -44.93
C GLU A 234 -17.27 21.26 -44.86
N ILE A 235 -17.25 22.26 -43.97
CA ILE A 235 -18.32 23.24 -43.80
C ILE A 235 -18.56 23.99 -45.11
N LYS A 236 -17.50 24.42 -45.79
CA LYS A 236 -17.60 25.15 -47.06
C LYS A 236 -18.19 24.24 -48.15
N ALA A 237 -17.70 23.01 -48.27
CA ALA A 237 -18.20 22.04 -49.24
C ALA A 237 -19.70 21.73 -49.03
N ARG A 238 -20.14 21.58 -47.78
CA ARG A 238 -21.57 21.40 -47.44
C ARG A 238 -22.40 22.60 -47.86
N VAL A 239 -21.98 23.81 -47.48
CA VAL A 239 -22.69 25.06 -47.84
C VAL A 239 -22.78 25.25 -49.34
N ASP A 240 -21.72 24.97 -50.10
CA ASP A 240 -21.72 25.13 -51.56
C ASP A 240 -22.68 24.13 -52.22
N ILE A 241 -22.71 22.87 -51.77
CA ILE A 241 -23.68 21.88 -52.27
C ILE A 241 -25.13 22.28 -51.92
N MET A 242 -25.36 22.84 -50.74
CA MET A 242 -26.68 23.33 -50.33
C MET A 242 -27.13 24.54 -51.14
N LYS A 243 -26.22 25.45 -51.51
CA LYS A 243 -26.52 26.58 -52.40
C LYS A 243 -26.99 26.11 -53.78
N ASP A 244 -26.50 24.97 -54.24
CA ASP A 244 -26.97 24.33 -55.49
C ASP A 244 -28.37 23.67 -55.34
N GLY A 245 -29.02 23.80 -54.19
CA GLY A 245 -30.34 23.22 -53.91
C GLY A 245 -30.33 21.70 -53.70
N LYS A 246 -29.15 21.11 -53.50
CA LYS A 246 -28.98 19.66 -53.30
C LYS A 246 -28.71 19.34 -51.83
N CYS A 247 -29.02 18.11 -51.42
CA CYS A 247 -28.69 17.59 -50.09
C CYS A 247 -29.32 18.39 -48.93
N ILE A 248 -30.51 18.94 -49.17
CA ILE A 248 -31.33 19.64 -48.17
C ILE A 248 -32.38 18.66 -47.64
N LYS A 249 -32.60 18.58 -46.32
CA LYS A 249 -33.70 17.85 -45.70
C LYS A 249 -35.01 18.50 -46.17
N GLY A 250 -35.79 17.76 -46.95
CA GLY A 250 -37.15 18.12 -47.35
C GLY A 250 -38.14 17.90 -46.22
#